data_AF-A0A3N5RDD5-F1
#
_entry.id   AF-A0A3N5RDD5-F1
#
_cell.length_a   1.000
_cell.length_b   1.000
_cell.length_c   1.000
_cell.angle_alpha   90.00
_cell.angle_beta   90.00
_cell.angle_gamma   90.00
#
_symmetry.space_group_name_H-M   'P 1'
#
loop_
_entity.id
_entity.type
_entity.pdbx_description
1 polymer ?
#
loop_
_entity_poly.entity_id
_entity_poly.type
_entity_poly.pdbx_seq_one_letter_code
_entity_poly.pdbx_strand_id
1 'polypeptide(L)'
;EFSLIMEVIRSIRNVRAEKSVKPGRRVPAVLVSAEHKRLLEEQAKVITALAYLDESELQILPSLQEKLDGAVSLVAGPVEIFLPMAGMVDLTEERTRLEKDLTETQSQVDRLEKLLASSFAEKAPPPVVQKERDRLAAFKDTAEKLRSQLAAL
;
A
#
# COMPACT_ATOMS: atom_id res chain seq x y z
N GLU A 1 -11.49 27.09 6.43
CA GLU A 1 -12.51 26.15 5.89
C GLU A 1 -12.02 25.40 4.66
N PHE A 2 -11.70 26.08 3.55
CA PHE A 2 -11.21 25.41 2.33
C PHE A 2 -9.95 24.54 2.53
N SER A 3 -9.01 24.99 3.37
CA SER A 3 -7.79 24.22 3.70
C SER A 3 -8.10 22.86 4.34
N LEU A 4 -9.12 22.79 5.19
CA LEU A 4 -9.52 21.54 5.85
C LEU A 4 -10.06 20.53 4.83
N ILE A 5 -10.89 20.98 3.91
CA ILE A 5 -11.44 20.13 2.84
C ILE A 5 -10.32 19.59 1.95
N MET A 6 -9.35 20.45 1.58
CA MET A 6 -8.18 20.01 0.81
C MET A 6 -7.34 18.98 1.57
N GLU A 7 -7.18 19.16 2.88
CA GLU A 7 -6.45 18.22 3.73
C GLU A 7 -7.16 16.86 3.78
N VAL A 8 -8.47 16.83 4.04
CA VAL A 8 -9.29 15.61 4.01
C VAL A 8 -9.16 14.88 2.67
N ILE A 9 -9.33 15.59 1.55
CA ILE A 9 -9.21 15.00 0.21
C ILE A 9 -7.81 14.43 -0.03
N ARG A 10 -6.77 15.18 0.36
CA ARG A 10 -5.38 14.74 0.18
C ARG A 10 -5.08 13.49 1.01
N SER A 11 -5.50 13.49 2.26
CA SER A 11 -5.32 12.38 3.19
C SER A 11 -5.98 11.10 2.66
N ILE A 12 -7.21 11.19 2.15
CA ILE A 12 -7.91 10.05 1.53
C ILE A 12 -7.17 9.56 0.29
N ARG A 13 -6.76 10.47 -0.61
CA ARG A 13 -6.07 10.08 -1.85
C ARG A 13 -4.71 9.42 -1.58
N ASN A 14 -3.98 9.90 -0.57
CA ASN A 14 -2.69 9.33 -0.18
C ASN A 14 -2.87 7.89 0.32
N VAL A 15 -3.85 7.65 1.20
CA VAL A 15 -4.12 6.29 1.71
C VAL A 15 -4.60 5.36 0.59
N ARG A 16 -5.45 5.85 -0.33
CA ARG A 16 -5.85 5.05 -1.50
C ARG A 16 -4.65 4.62 -2.36
N ALA A 17 -3.66 5.50 -2.52
CA ALA A 17 -2.43 5.15 -3.24
C ALA A 17 -1.54 4.18 -2.43
N GLU A 18 -1.38 4.40 -1.13
CA GLU A 18 -0.60 3.52 -0.25
C GLU A 18 -1.18 2.09 -0.21
N LYS A 19 -2.50 1.97 -0.20
CA LYS A 19 -3.21 0.68 -0.22
C LYS A 19 -3.46 0.14 -1.63
N SER A 20 -2.78 0.68 -2.65
CA SER A 20 -2.88 0.22 -4.04
C SER A 20 -4.33 0.09 -4.55
N VAL A 21 -5.19 1.04 -4.19
CA VAL A 21 -6.57 1.06 -4.72
C VAL A 21 -6.53 1.48 -6.18
N LYS A 22 -7.15 0.67 -7.04
CA LYS A 22 -7.23 0.95 -8.47
C LYS A 22 -7.71 2.38 -8.76
N PRO A 23 -7.02 3.14 -9.65
CA PRO A 23 -7.47 4.45 -10.09
C PRO A 23 -8.93 4.40 -10.59
N GLY A 24 -9.76 5.34 -10.15
CA GLY A 24 -11.18 5.40 -10.50
C GLY A 24 -12.13 4.53 -9.67
N ARG A 25 -11.64 3.56 -8.87
CA ARG A 25 -12.51 2.78 -7.97
C ARG A 25 -13.01 3.67 -6.83
N ARG A 26 -14.33 3.81 -6.69
CA ARG A 26 -14.95 4.53 -5.57
C ARG A 26 -14.89 3.71 -4.29
N VAL A 27 -14.73 4.40 -3.15
CA VAL A 27 -14.52 3.79 -1.84
C VAL A 27 -15.53 4.38 -0.84
N PRO A 28 -16.15 3.59 0.05
CA PRO A 28 -16.98 4.09 1.14
C PRO A 28 -16.14 4.87 2.14
N ALA A 29 -16.77 5.79 2.86
CA ALA A 29 -16.07 6.57 3.87
C ALA A 29 -16.98 6.99 5.01
N VAL A 30 -16.41 7.07 6.21
CA VAL A 30 -17.02 7.71 7.36
C VAL A 30 -16.13 8.86 7.81
N LEU A 31 -16.68 10.07 7.82
CA LEU A 31 -16.03 11.28 8.30
C LEU A 31 -16.62 11.65 9.65
N VAL A 32 -15.78 11.83 10.66
CA VAL A 32 -16.22 12.11 12.03
C VAL A 32 -15.64 13.44 12.50
N SER A 33 -16.52 14.39 12.82
CA SER A 33 -16.14 15.67 13.41
C SER A 33 -17.36 16.37 14.01
N ALA A 34 -17.32 16.67 15.31
CA ALA A 34 -18.39 17.40 15.98
C ALA A 34 -18.49 18.87 15.52
N GLU A 35 -17.34 19.54 15.39
CA GLU A 35 -17.27 20.97 15.09
C GLU A 35 -17.48 21.28 13.59
N HIS A 36 -17.05 20.37 12.71
CA HIS A 36 -17.04 20.61 11.26
C HIS A 36 -18.06 19.80 10.47
N LYS A 37 -18.97 19.08 11.13
CA LYS A 37 -20.00 18.26 10.48
C LYS A 37 -20.73 19.00 9.36
N ARG A 38 -21.23 20.21 9.65
CA ARG A 38 -21.99 21.01 8.68
C ARG A 38 -21.17 21.37 7.44
N LEU A 39 -19.92 21.77 7.63
CA LEU A 39 -19.01 22.10 6.52
C LEU A 39 -18.74 20.87 5.65
N LEU A 40 -18.55 19.69 6.27
CA LEU A 40 -18.35 18.43 5.56
C LEU A 40 -19.60 18.03 4.76
N GLU A 41 -20.80 18.22 5.32
CA GLU A 41 -22.07 17.96 4.64
C GLU A 41 -22.28 18.90 3.45
N GLU A 42 -22.02 20.20 3.62
CA GLU A 42 -22.11 21.20 2.56
C GLU A 42 -21.12 20.91 1.41
N GLN A 43 -19.96 20.33 1.72
CA GLN A 43 -18.90 20.00 0.76
C GLN A 43 -18.88 18.53 0.33
N ALA A 44 -19.88 17.72 0.73
CA ALA A 44 -19.88 16.28 0.52
C ALA A 44 -19.67 15.90 -0.95
N LYS A 45 -20.33 16.59 -1.89
CA LYS A 45 -20.18 16.35 -3.34
C LYS A 45 -18.77 16.63 -3.85
N VAL A 46 -18.11 17.65 -3.32
CA VAL A 46 -16.73 18.00 -3.69
C VAL A 46 -15.77 16.95 -3.15
N ILE A 47 -15.95 16.55 -1.89
CA ILE A 47 -15.14 15.52 -1.25
C ILE A 47 -15.28 14.19 -2.01
N THR A 48 -16.51 13.73 -2.28
CA THR A 48 -16.75 12.45 -2.96
C THR A 48 -16.17 12.44 -4.38
N ALA A 49 -16.35 13.53 -5.14
CA ALA A 49 -15.81 13.63 -6.49
C ALA A 49 -14.29 13.65 -6.52
N LEU A 50 -13.64 14.48 -5.68
CA LEU A 50 -12.19 14.69 -5.74
C LEU A 50 -11.39 13.61 -5.02
N ALA A 51 -11.96 12.97 -4.00
CA ALA A 51 -11.33 11.87 -3.28
C ALA A 51 -11.69 10.49 -3.84
N TYR A 52 -12.59 10.41 -4.84
CA TYR A 52 -13.16 9.18 -5.40
C TYR A 52 -13.83 8.32 -4.34
N LEU A 53 -14.78 8.91 -3.62
CA LEU A 53 -15.62 8.20 -2.68
C LEU A 53 -16.95 7.80 -3.33
N ASP A 54 -17.55 6.74 -2.81
CA ASP A 54 -18.94 6.43 -3.11
C ASP A 54 -19.84 7.43 -2.37
N GLU A 55 -20.70 8.12 -3.11
CA GLU A 55 -21.61 9.12 -2.53
C GLU A 55 -22.75 8.46 -1.74
N SER A 56 -23.14 7.24 -2.13
CA SER A 56 -24.19 6.48 -1.45
C SER A 56 -23.71 5.83 -0.15
N GLU A 57 -22.39 5.65 0.00
CA GLU A 57 -21.76 5.05 1.17
C GLU A 57 -20.89 6.03 1.96
N LEU A 58 -21.11 7.34 1.78
CA LEU A 58 -20.50 8.39 2.60
C LEU A 58 -21.36 8.63 3.85
N GLN A 59 -20.77 8.51 5.04
CA GLN A 59 -21.39 8.90 6.30
C GLN A 59 -20.61 10.05 6.94
N ILE A 60 -21.33 11.03 7.48
CA ILE A 60 -20.74 12.18 8.19
C ILE A 60 -21.38 12.24 9.58
N LEU A 61 -20.58 11.96 10.61
CA LEU A 61 -21.04 11.79 11.98
C LEU A 61 -20.37 12.80 12.93
N PRO A 62 -21.04 13.25 13.99
CA PRO A 62 -20.41 14.10 15.01
C PRO A 62 -19.49 13.30 15.95
N SER A 63 -19.72 11.99 16.09
CA SER A 63 -18.92 11.08 16.91
C SER A 63 -19.09 9.65 16.39
N LEU A 64 -18.10 8.79 16.61
CA LEU A 64 -18.16 7.37 16.27
C LEU A 64 -18.54 6.55 17.52
N GLN A 65 -19.61 5.77 17.42
CA GLN A 65 -20.11 4.97 18.55
C GLN A 65 -19.47 3.57 18.62
N GLU A 66 -19.11 3.01 17.47
CA GLU A 66 -18.49 1.69 17.35
C GLU A 66 -17.29 1.73 16.41
N LYS A 67 -16.24 0.97 16.72
CA LYS A 67 -15.09 0.86 15.82
C LYS A 67 -15.50 0.15 14.54
N LEU A 68 -15.07 0.70 13.40
CA LEU A 68 -15.24 0.07 12.10
C LEU A 68 -14.11 -0.94 11.89
N ASP A 69 -14.38 -2.20 12.23
CA ASP A 69 -13.40 -3.28 12.06
C ASP A 69 -12.99 -3.43 10.59
N GLY A 70 -11.67 -3.55 10.36
CA GLY A 70 -11.10 -3.67 9.02
C GLY A 70 -11.10 -2.37 8.19
N ALA A 71 -11.54 -1.24 8.73
CA ALA A 71 -11.40 0.06 8.08
C ALA A 71 -10.00 0.65 8.29
N VAL A 72 -9.47 1.34 7.28
CA VAL A 72 -8.29 2.18 7.46
C VAL A 72 -8.69 3.46 8.16
N SER A 73 -8.08 3.76 9.31
CA SER A 73 -8.34 4.96 10.09
C SER A 73 -7.19 5.95 9.95
N LEU A 74 -7.52 7.23 9.75
CA LEU A 74 -6.57 8.33 9.69
C LEU A 74 -7.20 9.64 10.16
N VAL A 75 -6.37 10.65 10.41
CA VAL A 75 -6.80 11.96 10.90
C VAL A 75 -6.32 13.05 9.94
N ALA A 76 -7.18 14.02 9.62
CA ALA A 76 -6.87 15.22 8.84
C ALA A 76 -7.37 16.45 9.62
N GLY A 77 -6.44 17.14 10.29
CA GLY A 77 -6.77 18.16 11.28
C GLY A 77 -7.78 17.66 12.34
N PRO A 78 -8.93 18.33 12.53
CA PRO A 78 -9.99 17.95 13.47
C PRO A 78 -11.01 16.93 12.92
N VAL A 79 -10.70 16.25 11.81
CA VAL A 79 -11.58 15.26 11.18
C VAL A 79 -10.94 13.89 11.24
N GLU A 80 -11.64 12.93 11.85
CA GLU A 80 -11.29 11.52 11.76
C GLU A 80 -11.93 10.92 10.51
N ILE A 81 -11.19 10.07 9.81
CA ILE A 81 -11.59 9.48 8.54
C ILE A 81 -11.43 7.98 8.65
N PHE A 82 -12.48 7.25 8.29
CA PHE A 82 -12.47 5.79 8.23
C PHE A 82 -12.84 5.35 6.82
N LEU A 83 -12.04 4.48 6.24
CA LEU A 83 -12.24 3.95 4.89
C LEU A 83 -12.43 2.42 4.99
N PRO A 84 -13.68 1.91 4.91
CA PRO A 84 -13.98 0.48 4.84
C PRO A 84 -13.52 -0.13 3.50
N MET A 85 -12.22 -0.41 3.39
CA MET A 85 -11.57 -0.78 2.12
C MET A 85 -11.42 -2.30 1.93
N ALA A 86 -12.12 -3.10 2.72
CA ALA A 86 -12.10 -4.56 2.61
C ALA A 86 -12.53 -4.98 1.18
N GLY A 87 -11.70 -5.80 0.52
CA GLY A 87 -11.93 -6.23 -0.87
C GLY A 87 -11.71 -5.14 -1.94
N MET A 88 -11.20 -3.96 -1.55
CA MET A 88 -10.93 -2.85 -2.48
C MET A 88 -9.49 -2.77 -2.98
N VAL A 89 -8.59 -3.43 -2.28
CA VAL A 89 -7.18 -3.64 -2.66
C VAL A 89 -7.15 -4.61 -3.84
N ASP A 90 -6.42 -4.27 -4.90
CA ASP A 90 -6.23 -5.16 -6.04
C ASP A 90 -5.18 -6.22 -5.69
N LEU A 91 -5.63 -7.28 -5.01
CA LEU A 91 -4.78 -8.43 -4.65
C LEU A 91 -4.22 -9.14 -5.90
N THR A 92 -4.87 -8.98 -7.06
CA THR A 92 -4.40 -9.58 -8.30
C THR A 92 -3.21 -8.81 -8.85
N GLU A 93 -3.30 -7.49 -8.88
CA GLU A 93 -2.19 -6.61 -9.27
C GLU A 93 -1.01 -6.72 -8.30
N GLU A 94 -1.29 -6.74 -6.99
CA GLU A 94 -0.28 -6.91 -5.94
C GLU A 94 0.44 -8.26 -6.07
N ARG A 95 -0.31 -9.36 -6.23
CA ARG A 95 0.25 -10.68 -6.52
C ARG A 95 1.10 -10.66 -7.79
N THR A 96 0.60 -10.08 -8.88
CA THR A 96 1.32 -10.00 -10.16
C THR A 96 2.65 -9.25 -10.01
N ARG A 97 2.65 -8.14 -9.26
CA ARG A 97 3.87 -7.37 -8.98
C ARG A 97 4.87 -8.19 -8.18
N LEU A 98 4.44 -8.80 -7.08
CA LEU A 98 5.33 -9.61 -6.25
C LEU A 98 5.86 -10.85 -6.98
N GLU A 99 5.04 -11.50 -7.83
CA GLU A 99 5.47 -12.62 -8.68
C GLU A 99 6.55 -12.18 -9.67
N LYS A 100 6.40 -10.99 -10.27
CA LYS A 100 7.42 -10.41 -11.14
C LYS A 100 8.72 -10.12 -10.39
N ASP A 101 8.64 -9.44 -9.25
CA ASP A 101 9.81 -9.10 -8.43
C ASP A 101 10.54 -10.37 -7.94
N LEU A 102 9.78 -11.40 -7.57
CA LEU A 102 10.31 -12.70 -7.18
C LEU A 102 11.01 -13.38 -8.37
N THR A 103 10.42 -13.33 -9.56
CA THR A 103 11.02 -13.91 -10.77
C THR A 103 12.33 -13.23 -11.13
N GLU A 104 12.38 -11.89 -11.10
CA GLU A 104 13.59 -11.13 -11.35
C GLU A 104 14.67 -11.43 -10.30
N THR A 105 14.30 -11.46 -9.01
CA THR A 105 15.22 -11.79 -7.91
C THR A 105 15.76 -13.22 -8.04
N GLN A 106 14.90 -14.19 -8.35
CA GLN A 106 15.30 -15.59 -8.53
C GLN A 106 16.26 -15.75 -9.72
N SER A 107 16.06 -15.00 -10.80
CA SER A 107 17.00 -15.00 -11.94
C SER A 107 18.40 -14.52 -11.54
N GLN A 108 18.51 -13.57 -10.62
CA GLN A 108 19.81 -13.12 -10.09
C GLN A 108 20.44 -14.18 -9.19
N VAL A 109 19.64 -14.84 -8.34
CA VAL A 109 20.09 -15.98 -7.52
C VAL A 109 20.68 -17.05 -8.42
N ASP A 110 19.93 -17.51 -9.43
CA ASP A 110 20.38 -18.59 -10.33
C ASP A 110 21.66 -18.21 -11.09
N ARG A 111 21.78 -16.95 -11.50
CA ARG A 111 22.98 -16.43 -12.18
C ARG A 111 24.20 -16.46 -11.26
N LEU A 112 24.05 -16.00 -10.02
CA LEU A 112 25.14 -15.97 -9.04
C LEU A 112 25.53 -17.38 -8.58
N GLU A 113 24.57 -18.29 -8.42
CA GLU A 113 24.83 -19.69 -8.12
C GLU A 113 25.65 -20.34 -9.24
N LYS A 114 25.26 -20.15 -10.50
CA LYS A 114 26.01 -20.65 -11.66
C LYS A 114 27.41 -20.05 -11.74
N LEU A 115 27.55 -18.74 -11.46
CA LEU A 115 28.85 -18.08 -11.44
C LEU A 115 29.76 -18.68 -10.35
N LEU A 116 29.25 -18.85 -9.13
CA LEU A 116 29.98 -19.39 -7.99
C LEU A 116 30.25 -20.90 -8.10
N ALA A 117 29.45 -21.64 -8.88
CA ALA A 117 29.70 -23.04 -9.20
C ALA A 117 30.69 -23.24 -10.37
N SER A 118 31.06 -22.16 -11.06
CA SER A 118 31.99 -22.21 -12.18
C SER A 118 33.45 -22.02 -11.74
N SER A 119 34.38 -22.18 -12.68
CA SER A 119 35.82 -21.92 -12.47
C SER A 119 36.15 -20.50 -11.98
N PHE A 120 35.19 -19.57 -12.00
CA PHE A 120 35.33 -18.26 -11.36
C PHE A 120 35.65 -18.37 -9.87
N ALA A 121 34.98 -19.24 -9.13
CA ALA A 121 35.21 -19.37 -7.68
C ALA A 121 36.61 -19.90 -7.33
N GLU A 122 37.25 -20.61 -8.27
CA GLU A 122 38.60 -21.15 -8.11
C GLU A 122 39.68 -20.17 -8.57
N LYS A 123 39.38 -19.34 -9.58
CA LYS A 123 40.34 -18.45 -10.23
C LYS A 123 40.31 -17.02 -9.73
N ALA A 124 39.18 -16.56 -9.21
CA ALA A 124 39.03 -15.19 -8.74
C ALA A 124 39.65 -14.99 -7.35
N PRO A 125 40.14 -13.78 -7.03
CA PRO A 125 40.65 -13.49 -5.70
C PRO A 125 39.62 -13.77 -4.60
N PRO A 126 40.02 -14.30 -3.43
CA PRO A 126 39.13 -14.56 -2.30
C PRO A 126 38.15 -13.42 -1.93
N PRO A 127 38.58 -12.13 -1.88
CA PRO A 127 37.64 -11.05 -1.54
C PRO A 127 36.56 -10.83 -2.61
N VAL A 128 36.84 -11.14 -3.87
CA VAL A 128 35.86 -11.03 -4.97
C VAL A 128 34.84 -12.17 -4.87
N VAL A 129 35.29 -13.39 -4.63
CA VAL A 129 34.41 -14.56 -4.45
C VAL A 129 33.50 -14.37 -3.23
N GLN A 130 34.06 -13.86 -2.11
CA GLN A 130 33.26 -13.59 -0.91
C GLN A 130 32.18 -12.53 -1.18
N LYS A 131 32.51 -11.46 -1.89
CA LYS A 131 31.53 -10.43 -2.28
C LYS A 131 30.37 -10.99 -3.09
N GLU A 132 30.63 -11.90 -4.03
CA GLU A 132 29.55 -12.54 -4.80
C GLU A 132 28.73 -13.53 -3.96
N ARG A 133 29.35 -14.20 -2.97
CA ARG A 133 28.64 -15.04 -1.99
C ARG A 133 27.72 -14.22 -1.09
N ASP A 134 28.18 -13.07 -0.61
CA ASP A 134 27.40 -12.16 0.22
C ASP A 134 26.20 -11.60 -0.57
N ARG A 135 26.43 -11.24 -1.85
CA ARG A 135 25.35 -10.85 -2.78
C ARG A 135 24.33 -11.96 -2.97
N LEU A 136 24.79 -13.20 -3.19
CA LEU A 136 23.90 -14.35 -3.31
C LEU A 136 23.03 -14.53 -2.07
N ALA A 137 23.63 -14.44 -0.87
CA ALA A 137 22.89 -14.54 0.39
C ALA A 137 21.82 -13.44 0.53
N ALA A 138 22.16 -12.19 0.18
CA ALA A 138 21.22 -11.08 0.22
C ALA A 138 20.03 -11.26 -0.76
N PHE A 139 20.30 -11.74 -1.98
CA PHE A 139 19.22 -12.03 -2.93
C PHE A 139 18.35 -13.21 -2.49
N LYS A 140 18.92 -14.24 -1.86
CA LYS A 140 18.14 -15.35 -1.29
C LYS A 140 17.20 -14.89 -0.17
N ASP A 141 17.70 -14.11 0.78
CA ASP A 141 16.88 -13.50 1.85
C ASP A 141 15.77 -12.62 1.26
N THR A 142 16.08 -11.84 0.22
CA THR A 142 15.08 -11.02 -0.48
C THR A 142 13.99 -11.89 -1.15
N ALA A 143 14.38 -12.97 -1.82
CA ALA A 143 13.44 -13.90 -2.44
C ALA A 143 12.54 -14.60 -1.40
N GLU A 144 13.07 -14.98 -0.24
CA GLU A 144 12.29 -15.57 0.85
C GLU A 144 11.27 -14.59 1.43
N LYS A 145 11.65 -13.32 1.60
CA LYS A 145 10.72 -12.26 2.02
C LYS A 145 9.58 -12.06 1.02
N LEU A 146 9.90 -12.01 -0.29
CA LEU A 146 8.90 -11.89 -1.35
C LEU A 146 7.95 -13.10 -1.39
N ARG A 147 8.46 -14.33 -1.22
CA ARG A 147 7.62 -15.54 -1.10
C ARG A 147 6.68 -15.49 0.10
N SER A 148 7.18 -15.01 1.23
CA SER A 148 6.40 -14.88 2.46
C SER A 148 5.27 -13.87 2.30
N GLN A 149 5.55 -12.73 1.64
CA GLN A 149 4.52 -11.74 1.30
C GLN A 149 3.47 -12.31 0.34
N LEU A 150 3.89 -13.03 -0.71
CA LEU A 150 2.96 -13.71 -1.64
C LEU A 150 2.06 -14.75 -0.97
N ALA A 151 2.56 -15.44 0.05
CA ALA A 151 1.80 -16.42 0.82
C ALA A 151 0.81 -15.77 1.81
N ALA A 152 1.06 -14.51 2.19
CA ALA A 152 0.24 -13.76 3.13
C ALA A 152 -0.84 -12.88 2.47
N LEU A 153 -0.82 -12.76 1.13
CA LEU A 153 -1.88 -12.15 0.32
C LEU A 153 -3.09 -13.08 0.20
#